data_AF-A0A845Y5C7-F1
#
_entry.id   AF-A0A845Y5C7-F1
#
_cell.length_a   1.000
_cell.length_b   1.000
_cell.length_c   1.000
_cell.angle_alpha   90.00
_cell.angle_beta   90.00
_cell.angle_gamma   90.00
#
_symmetry.space_group_name_H-M   'P 1'
#
loop_
_entity.id
_entity.type
_entity.pdbx_description
1 polymer ?
#
loop_
_entity_poly.entity_id
_entity_poly.type
_entity_poly.pdbx_seq_one_letter_code
_entity_poly.pdbx_strand_id
1 'polypeptide(L)'
;MVKPSYIPKIDHRNNNPNKSQWTITESEEIDCFNNSFSSQWIDQFYTSWGLYFDNNEVSYLGISAKNEPESCQLFIAKFIDSNQNNEWHGYPANHSRNQQDIPPETVTQDWIEKEYLRRATIRKITRGQKCKL
;
A
#
# COMPACT_ATOMS: atom_id res chain seq x y z
N MET A 1 2.09 3.57 23.46
CA MET A 1 1.03 3.53 22.44
C MET A 1 0.36 2.17 22.52
N VAL A 2 -0.97 2.11 22.38
CA VAL A 2 -1.69 0.83 22.25
C VAL A 2 -1.29 0.21 20.92
N LYS A 3 -1.00 -1.10 20.90
CA LYS A 3 -0.68 -1.80 19.65
C LYS A 3 -1.88 -1.69 18.70
N PRO A 4 -1.69 -1.28 17.44
CA PRO A 4 -2.80 -1.22 16.49
C PRO A 4 -3.35 -2.62 16.20
N SER A 5 -4.67 -2.72 16.07
CA SER A 5 -5.35 -3.94 15.64
C SER A 5 -5.52 -3.90 14.12
N TYR A 6 -5.22 -5.01 13.43
CA TYR A 6 -5.38 -5.12 11.99
C TYR A 6 -6.47 -6.14 11.64
N ILE A 7 -7.39 -5.74 10.76
CA ILE A 7 -8.52 -6.56 10.33
C ILE A 7 -8.53 -6.61 8.79
N PRO A 8 -8.07 -7.72 8.18
CA PRO A 8 -8.16 -7.92 6.74
C PRO A 8 -9.60 -7.77 6.24
N LYS A 9 -9.79 -7.03 5.14
CA LYS A 9 -11.11 -6.87 4.53
C LYS A 9 -11.32 -7.85 3.38
N ILE A 10 -12.34 -8.69 3.52
CA ILE A 10 -12.68 -9.74 2.55
C ILE A 10 -13.01 -9.20 1.16
N ASP A 11 -13.48 -7.95 1.05
CA ASP A 11 -13.83 -7.34 -0.23
C ASP A 11 -12.62 -6.93 -1.10
N HIS A 12 -11.42 -6.98 -0.53
CA HIS A 12 -10.14 -6.91 -1.25
C HIS A 12 -9.55 -8.31 -1.55
N ARG A 13 -10.33 -9.39 -1.34
CA ARG A 13 -9.91 -10.79 -1.55
C ARG A 13 -10.95 -11.66 -2.23
N ASN A 14 -12.16 -11.15 -2.47
CA ASN A 14 -13.29 -11.91 -3.00
C ASN A 14 -13.59 -11.63 -4.48
N ASN A 15 -12.61 -11.11 -5.23
CA ASN A 15 -12.75 -10.70 -6.63
C ASN A 15 -13.83 -9.62 -6.84
N ASN A 16 -14.06 -8.75 -5.85
CA ASN A 16 -14.96 -7.61 -6.03
C ASN A 16 -14.46 -6.75 -7.20
N PRO A 17 -15.26 -6.58 -8.27
CA PRO A 17 -14.78 -5.93 -9.48
C PRO A 17 -14.56 -4.42 -9.31
N ASN A 18 -15.06 -3.83 -8.22
CA ASN A 18 -14.93 -2.41 -7.90
C ASN A 18 -13.80 -2.10 -6.91
N LYS A 19 -13.05 -3.11 -6.46
CA LYS A 19 -11.97 -2.94 -5.49
C LYS A 19 -10.68 -3.59 -5.99
N SER A 20 -9.54 -2.96 -5.71
CA SER A 20 -8.25 -3.61 -5.87
C SER A 20 -8.18 -4.87 -5.02
N GLN A 21 -7.48 -5.89 -5.50
CA GLN A 21 -7.44 -7.20 -4.87
C GLN A 21 -6.01 -7.54 -4.45
N TRP A 22 -5.85 -8.02 -3.21
CA TRP A 22 -4.59 -8.56 -2.73
C TRP A 22 -4.22 -9.83 -3.52
N THR A 23 -2.96 -9.94 -3.90
CA THR A 23 -2.39 -11.17 -4.47
C THR A 23 -1.51 -11.91 -3.47
N ILE A 24 -1.05 -11.21 -2.43
CA ILE A 24 -0.34 -11.79 -1.29
C ILE A 24 -1.33 -12.43 -0.30
N THR A 25 -0.83 -13.37 0.50
CA THR A 25 -1.56 -14.00 1.60
C THR A 25 -1.98 -12.99 2.67
N GLU A 26 -2.94 -13.37 3.52
CA GLU A 26 -3.33 -12.53 4.67
C GLU A 26 -2.18 -12.35 5.67
N SER A 27 -1.33 -13.36 5.84
CA SER A 27 -0.14 -13.24 6.69
C SER A 27 0.82 -12.18 6.15
N GLU A 28 1.10 -12.20 4.85
CA GLU A 28 1.98 -11.20 4.21
C GLU A 28 1.37 -9.79 4.23
N GLU A 29 0.04 -9.66 4.13
CA GLU A 29 -0.66 -8.38 4.30
C GLU A 29 -0.46 -7.83 5.72
N ILE A 30 -0.60 -8.69 6.75
CA ILE A 30 -0.36 -8.33 8.15
C ILE A 30 1.12 -7.97 8.38
N ASP A 31 2.06 -8.70 7.78
CA ASP A 31 3.48 -8.39 7.87
C ASP A 31 3.81 -7.05 7.19
N CYS A 32 3.19 -6.77 6.04
CA CYS A 32 3.30 -5.48 5.36
C CYS A 32 2.78 -4.32 6.24
N PHE A 33 1.66 -4.53 6.94
CA PHE A 33 1.12 -3.58 7.92
C PHE A 33 2.06 -3.38 9.12
N ASN A 34 2.56 -4.47 9.71
CA ASN A 34 3.48 -4.37 10.84
C ASN A 34 4.76 -3.62 10.45
N ASN A 35 5.29 -3.89 9.25
CA ASN A 35 6.46 -3.19 8.72
C ASN A 35 6.19 -1.69 8.51
N SER A 36 5.02 -1.32 7.97
CA SER A 36 4.70 0.09 7.78
C SER A 36 4.69 0.86 9.10
N PHE A 37 4.22 0.23 10.18
CA PHE A 37 4.28 0.79 11.53
C PHE A 37 5.69 0.84 12.11
N SER A 38 6.47 -0.24 12.02
CA SER A 38 7.84 -0.25 12.55
C SER A 38 8.75 0.72 11.82
N SER A 39 8.53 0.91 10.52
CA SER A 39 9.26 1.86 9.67
C SER A 39 8.75 3.30 9.78
N GLN A 40 7.71 3.55 10.60
CA GLN A 40 7.08 4.85 10.77
C GLN A 40 6.57 5.45 9.44
N TRP A 41 6.11 4.59 8.53
CA TRP A 41 5.47 4.98 7.26
C TRP A 41 4.01 5.35 7.46
N ILE A 42 3.75 6.26 8.39
CA ILE A 42 2.42 6.67 8.85
C ILE A 42 2.32 8.19 8.61
N ASP A 43 1.16 8.67 8.17
CA ASP A 43 0.86 10.10 8.25
C ASP A 43 0.59 10.51 9.70
N GLN A 44 0.44 11.81 9.95
CA GLN A 44 0.16 12.33 11.29
C GLN A 44 -1.25 12.03 11.80
N PHE A 45 -2.07 11.30 11.02
CA PHE A 45 -3.49 11.14 11.28
C PHE A 45 -3.81 9.66 11.49
N TYR A 46 -4.15 8.95 10.42
CA TYR A 46 -4.78 7.63 10.47
C TYR A 46 -4.54 6.85 9.16
N THR A 47 -3.45 7.14 8.46
CA THR A 47 -3.05 6.46 7.22
C THR A 47 -1.63 5.95 7.33
N SER A 48 -1.37 4.76 6.80
CA SER A 48 -0.02 4.23 6.67
C SER A 48 0.17 3.59 5.29
N TRP A 49 1.41 3.52 4.82
CA TRP A 49 1.77 2.95 3.51
C TRP A 49 2.78 1.85 3.68
N GLY A 50 2.60 0.76 2.94
CA GLY A 50 3.46 -0.42 3.02
C GLY A 50 4.05 -0.82 1.67
N LEU A 51 5.18 -1.52 1.73
CA LEU A 51 5.78 -2.25 0.64
C LEU A 51 5.81 -3.74 1.00
N TYR A 52 5.59 -4.58 0.01
CA TYR A 52 5.78 -6.03 0.13
C TYR A 52 7.15 -6.40 -0.44
N PHE A 53 7.85 -7.28 0.27
CA PHE A 53 9.19 -7.74 -0.09
C PHE A 53 9.16 -9.24 -0.36
N ASP A 54 9.51 -9.61 -1.59
CA ASP A 54 9.73 -11.01 -1.99
C ASP A 54 11.23 -11.18 -2.26
N ASN A 55 11.88 -12.11 -1.56
CA ASN A 55 13.33 -12.31 -1.62
C ASN A 55 14.16 -11.01 -1.45
N ASN A 56 13.76 -10.15 -0.50
CA ASN A 56 14.36 -8.83 -0.22
C ASN A 56 14.20 -7.77 -1.34
N GLU A 57 13.44 -8.05 -2.39
CA GLU A 57 13.10 -7.06 -3.42
C GLU A 57 11.65 -6.62 -3.27
N VAL A 58 11.38 -5.34 -3.53
CA VAL A 58 9.99 -4.86 -3.56
C VAL A 58 9.28 -5.58 -4.70
N SER A 59 8.10 -6.14 -4.40
CA SER A 59 7.28 -6.86 -5.38
C SER A 59 5.86 -6.33 -5.40
N TYR A 60 5.06 -6.77 -6.37
CA TYR A 60 3.64 -6.41 -6.39
C TYR A 60 2.89 -7.17 -5.29
N LEU A 61 1.92 -6.50 -4.70
CA LEU A 61 1.11 -7.02 -3.59
C LEU A 61 -0.38 -7.15 -3.94
N GLY A 62 -0.77 -6.58 -5.08
CA GLY A 62 -2.13 -6.69 -5.55
C GLY A 62 -2.30 -6.30 -7.01
N ILE A 63 -3.57 -6.27 -7.42
CA ILE A 63 -4.00 -5.86 -8.75
C ILE A 63 -5.11 -4.82 -8.65
N SER A 64 -5.20 -3.94 -9.64
CA SER A 64 -6.27 -2.94 -9.71
C SER A 64 -7.65 -3.58 -9.87
N ALA A 65 -8.69 -2.80 -9.57
CA ALA A 65 -10.07 -3.29 -9.65
C ALA A 65 -10.42 -3.68 -11.10
N LYS A 66 -11.17 -4.77 -11.28
CA LYS A 66 -11.50 -5.30 -12.62
C LYS A 66 -12.27 -4.31 -13.50
N ASN A 67 -13.09 -3.45 -12.89
CA ASN A 67 -13.87 -2.43 -13.58
C ASN A 67 -13.05 -1.17 -13.92
N GLU A 68 -11.79 -1.08 -13.50
CA GLU A 68 -10.91 -0.05 -14.03
C GLU A 68 -10.60 -0.32 -15.52
N PRO A 69 -10.38 0.73 -16.34
CA PRO A 69 -10.14 0.57 -17.78
C PRO A 69 -8.94 -0.33 -18.11
N GLU A 70 -7.99 -0.46 -17.20
CA GLU A 70 -6.81 -1.29 -17.36
C GLU A 70 -6.48 -1.97 -16.04
N SER A 71 -6.34 -3.30 -16.08
CA SER A 71 -5.79 -4.06 -14.97
C SER A 71 -4.27 -3.83 -14.88
N CYS A 72 -3.76 -3.51 -13.69
CA CYS A 72 -2.34 -3.35 -13.45
C CYS A 72 -1.92 -3.97 -12.11
N GLN A 73 -0.63 -4.34 -12.03
CA GLN A 73 0.01 -4.70 -10.78
C GLN A 73 0.15 -3.46 -9.89
N LEU A 74 -0.13 -3.63 -8.61
CA LEU A 74 -0.05 -2.62 -7.57
C LEU A 74 1.02 -3.01 -6.55
N PHE A 75 1.90 -2.07 -6.22
CA PHE A 75 3.12 -2.30 -5.45
C PHE A 75 3.11 -1.62 -4.07
N ILE A 76 2.09 -0.80 -3.80
CA ILE A 76 1.97 -0.02 -2.57
C ILE A 76 0.72 -0.52 -1.85
N ALA A 77 0.84 -0.77 -0.55
CA ALA A 77 -0.29 -0.97 0.34
C ALA A 77 -0.67 0.38 0.95
N LYS A 78 -1.96 0.60 1.15
CA LYS A 78 -2.46 1.69 2.01
C LYS A 78 -3.30 1.09 3.12
N PHE A 79 -3.03 1.53 4.34
CA PHE A 79 -3.70 1.12 5.55
C PHE A 79 -4.38 2.32 6.19
N ILE A 80 -5.60 2.15 6.69
CA ILE A 80 -6.40 3.23 7.27
C ILE A 80 -7.12 2.79 8.54
N ASP A 81 -7.16 3.67 9.53
CA ASP A 81 -8.06 3.63 10.68
C ASP A 81 -9.19 4.64 10.47
N SER A 82 -10.20 4.24 9.68
CA SER A 82 -11.29 5.13 9.29
C SER A 82 -12.13 5.63 10.47
N ASN A 83 -12.17 4.87 11.57
CA ASN A 83 -13.02 5.15 12.73
C ASN A 83 -12.24 5.81 13.87
N GLN A 84 -10.93 6.01 13.73
CA GLN A 84 -10.05 6.55 14.77
C GLN A 84 -10.14 5.76 16.08
N ASN A 85 -10.36 4.45 15.96
CA ASN A 85 -10.59 3.53 17.06
C ASN A 85 -9.48 2.47 17.17
N ASN A 86 -8.36 2.69 16.46
CA ASN A 86 -7.20 1.81 16.39
C ASN A 86 -7.48 0.45 15.71
N GLU A 87 -8.56 0.36 14.92
CA GLU A 87 -8.89 -0.78 14.06
C GLU A 87 -8.55 -0.45 12.61
N TRP A 88 -7.41 -0.96 12.17
CA TRP A 88 -6.86 -0.72 10.86
C TRP A 88 -7.28 -1.79 9.87
N HIS A 89 -7.39 -1.41 8.61
CA HIS A 89 -7.49 -2.33 7.49
C HIS A 89 -6.74 -1.75 6.30
N GLY A 90 -6.47 -2.54 5.27
CA GLY A 90 -5.76 -2.05 4.10
C GLY A 90 -6.29 -2.53 2.76
N TYR A 91 -5.67 -2.00 1.72
CA TYR A 91 -5.89 -2.38 0.35
C TYR A 91 -4.66 -2.09 -0.54
N PRO A 92 -4.51 -2.78 -1.69
CA PRO A 92 -3.53 -2.41 -2.70
C PRO A 92 -3.87 -1.03 -3.29
N ALA A 93 -2.95 -0.07 -3.16
CA ALA A 93 -3.15 1.32 -3.50
C ALA A 93 -2.84 1.61 -4.97
N ASN A 94 -3.75 2.30 -5.66
CA ASN A 94 -3.60 2.67 -7.06
C ASN A 94 -3.28 4.16 -7.21
N HIS A 95 -2.01 4.50 -6.95
CA HIS A 95 -1.48 5.86 -7.06
C HIS A 95 -1.75 6.54 -8.41
N SER A 96 -1.90 5.76 -9.50
CA SER A 96 -2.12 6.32 -10.85
C SER A 96 -3.56 6.75 -11.14
N ARG A 97 -4.50 6.35 -10.28
CA ARG A 97 -5.93 6.66 -10.41
C ARG A 97 -6.45 7.51 -9.25
N ASN A 98 -5.89 7.30 -8.06
CA ASN A 98 -6.40 7.90 -6.83
C ASN A 98 -5.31 8.76 -6.19
N GLN A 99 -5.53 10.08 -6.13
CA GLN A 99 -4.58 11.00 -5.48
C GLN A 99 -4.31 10.64 -4.02
N GLN A 100 -5.34 10.14 -3.32
CA GLN A 100 -5.25 9.69 -1.92
C GLN A 100 -4.40 8.43 -1.73
N ASP A 101 -4.09 7.70 -2.80
CA ASP A 101 -3.26 6.49 -2.77
C ASP A 101 -1.77 6.82 -2.95
N ILE A 102 -1.43 8.09 -3.18
CA ILE A 102 -0.04 8.56 -3.26
C ILE A 102 0.51 8.74 -1.83
N PRO A 103 1.62 8.07 -1.45
CA PRO A 103 2.26 8.27 -0.16
C PRO A 103 2.81 9.68 0.01
N PRO A 104 2.87 10.21 1.24
CA PRO A 104 3.45 11.52 1.52
C PRO A 104 4.96 11.50 1.29
N GLU A 105 5.53 12.69 1.12
CA GLU A 105 6.96 12.87 0.81
C GLU A 105 7.86 12.17 1.83
N THR A 106 7.55 12.27 3.12
CA THR A 106 8.29 11.63 4.22
C THR A 106 8.46 10.12 4.02
N VAL A 107 7.39 9.43 3.59
CA VAL A 107 7.41 7.99 3.30
C VAL A 107 8.24 7.71 2.04
N THR A 108 7.99 8.45 0.96
CA THR A 108 8.69 8.21 -0.31
C THR A 108 10.18 8.51 -0.25
N GLN A 109 10.59 9.46 0.59
CA GLN A 109 11.98 9.81 0.80
C GLN A 109 12.71 8.71 1.58
N ASP A 110 12.08 8.14 2.62
CA ASP A 110 12.63 6.99 3.34
C ASP A 110 12.80 5.76 2.41
N TRP A 111 11.85 5.51 1.50
CA TRP A 111 11.99 4.45 0.49
C TRP A 111 13.16 4.66 -0.48
N ILE A 112 13.51 5.92 -0.78
CA ILE A 112 14.69 6.24 -1.58
C ILE A 112 15.97 6.01 -0.77
N GLU A 113 16.00 6.51 0.47
CA GLU A 113 17.17 6.44 1.34
C GLU A 113 17.54 5.02 1.71
N LYS A 114 16.55 4.14 1.87
CA LYS A 114 16.73 2.71 2.10
C LYS A 114 16.91 1.89 0.82
N GLU A 115 16.97 2.56 -0.34
CA GLU A 115 17.15 1.96 -1.67
C GLU A 115 16.06 0.93 -2.05
N TYR A 116 14.89 0.98 -1.40
CA TYR A 116 13.76 0.10 -1.73
C TYR A 116 13.17 0.44 -3.11
N LEU A 117 13.14 1.73 -3.45
CA LEU A 117 12.65 2.20 -4.75
C LEU A 117 13.59 3.23 -5.35
N ARG A 118 13.82 3.12 -6.66
CA ARG A 118 14.62 4.11 -7.40
C ARG A 118 13.90 5.46 -7.45
N ARG A 119 14.65 6.56 -7.41
CA ARG A 119 14.13 7.94 -7.56
C ARG A 119 13.21 8.12 -8.77
N ALA A 120 13.52 7.47 -9.88
CA ALA A 120 12.69 7.51 -11.09
C ALA A 120 11.31 6.86 -10.89
N THR A 121 11.23 5.77 -10.13
CA THR A 121 9.98 5.09 -9.77
C THR A 121 9.15 5.96 -8.83
N ILE A 122 9.79 6.52 -7.79
CA ILE A 122 9.13 7.45 -6.86
C ILE A 122 8.58 8.68 -7.59
N ARG A 123 9.34 9.26 -8.52
CA ARG A 123 8.87 10.40 -9.33
C ARG A 123 7.60 10.09 -10.12
N LYS A 124 7.43 8.84 -10.59
CA LYS A 124 6.19 8.42 -11.26
C LYS A 124 5.06 8.28 -10.25
N ILE A 125 5.31 7.63 -9.11
CA ILE A 125 4.34 7.46 -8.02
C ILE A 125 3.80 8.82 -7.56
N THR A 126 4.67 9.78 -7.23
CA THR A 126 4.27 11.10 -6.71
C THR A 126 3.54 11.97 -7.73
N ARG A 127 3.67 11.66 -9.03
CA ARG A 127 2.95 12.32 -10.12
C ARG A 127 1.67 11.60 -10.53
N GLY A 128 1.29 10.53 -9.83
CA GLY A 128 0.16 9.69 -10.22
C GLY A 128 0.34 9.03 -11.60
N GLN A 129 1.58 8.73 -11.98
CA GLN A 129 1.89 8.08 -13.24
C GLN A 129 2.10 6.59 -13.03
N LYS A 130 1.59 5.77 -13.96
CA LYS A 130 1.84 4.33 -13.96
C LYS A 130 3.34 4.04 -13.92
N CYS A 131 3.74 3.12 -13.04
CA CYS A 131 5.10 2.61 -12.96
C CYS A 131 5.12 1.08 -12.92
N LYS A 132 6.30 0.53 -13.12
CA LYS A 132 6.65 -0.87 -12.87
C LYS A 132 7.91 -0.84 -11.98
N LEU A 133 8.08 -1.86 -11.16
CA LEU A 133 9.31 -2.07 -10.41
C LEU A 133 10.44 -2.54 -11.34
#